data_AF-E9HPT8-F1
#
_entry.id   AF-E9HPT8-F1
#
_cell.length_a   1.000
_cell.length_b   1.000
_cell.length_c   1.000
_cell.angle_alpha   90.00
_cell.angle_beta   90.00
_cell.angle_gamma   90.00
#
_symmetry.space_group_name_H-M   'P 1'
#
loop_
_entity.id
_entity.type
_entity.pdbx_description
1 polymer ?
#
loop_
_entity_poly.entity_id
_entity_poly.type
_entity_poly.pdbx_seq_one_letter_code
_entity_poly.pdbx_strand_id
1 'polypeptide(L)'
;MERDRIAAASAKAKLYYDVHAHPLAPLKIGTEVRIQDEKTKLWEKVGVIVAIGKFRSYRVKFASGSVLWRNRRFLRPIRAAVTPDPEGSPNTPPGDAEAAGTTPHPATDRPSSDSPPRRSHRERRAPNRLDL
;
A
#
# COMPACT_ATOMS: atom_id res chain seq x y z
N MET A 1 7.80 -25.09 -27.25
CA MET A 1 9.17 -24.58 -27.07
C MET A 1 9.22 -23.06 -26.91
N GLU A 2 8.78 -22.24 -27.88
CA GLU A 2 8.84 -20.76 -27.73
C GLU A 2 7.90 -20.21 -26.64
N ARG A 3 6.66 -20.73 -26.55
CA ARG A 3 5.68 -20.33 -25.52
C ARG A 3 6.14 -20.64 -24.09
N ASP A 4 6.82 -21.76 -23.90
CA ASP A 4 7.30 -22.22 -22.60
C ASP A 4 8.42 -21.31 -22.07
N ARG A 5 9.28 -20.82 -22.97
CA ARG A 5 10.35 -19.84 -22.64
C ARG A 5 9.77 -18.49 -22.21
N ILE A 6 8.76 -17.99 -22.91
CA ILE A 6 8.06 -16.74 -22.56
C ILE A 6 7.37 -16.88 -21.20
N ALA A 7 6.69 -18.01 -20.95
CA ALA A 7 6.04 -18.28 -19.67
C ALA A 7 7.06 -18.34 -18.51
N ALA A 8 8.18 -19.05 -18.68
CA ALA A 8 9.23 -19.16 -17.68
C ALA A 8 9.91 -17.81 -17.37
N ALA A 9 10.22 -17.01 -18.40
CA ALA A 9 10.74 -15.66 -18.22
C ALA A 9 9.76 -14.76 -17.45
N SER A 10 8.45 -14.88 -17.73
CA SER A 10 7.40 -14.14 -17.04
C SER A 10 7.26 -14.53 -15.56
N ALA A 11 7.45 -15.81 -15.22
CA ALA A 11 7.34 -16.30 -13.85
C ALA A 11 8.49 -15.79 -12.96
N LYS A 12 9.73 -15.81 -13.46
CA LYS A 12 10.89 -15.27 -12.74
C LYS A 12 10.76 -13.76 -12.50
N ALA A 13 10.30 -13.03 -13.52
CA ALA A 13 10.02 -11.60 -13.38
C ALA A 13 8.94 -11.34 -12.33
N LYS A 14 7.82 -12.09 -12.37
CA LYS A 14 6.74 -11.96 -11.40
C LYS A 14 7.22 -12.20 -9.97
N LEU A 15 7.96 -13.28 -9.73
CA LEU A 15 8.52 -13.58 -8.40
C LEU A 15 9.41 -12.43 -7.90
N TYR A 16 10.31 -11.92 -8.75
CA TYR A 16 11.19 -10.80 -8.40
C TYR A 16 10.40 -9.52 -8.05
N TYR A 17 9.34 -9.20 -8.79
CA TYR A 17 8.49 -8.04 -8.49
C TYR A 17 7.61 -8.23 -7.25
N ASP A 18 7.15 -9.46 -6.99
CA ASP A 18 6.25 -9.77 -5.88
C ASP A 18 6.99 -9.96 -4.54
N VAL A 19 8.34 -10.04 -4.50
CA VAL A 19 9.14 -10.25 -3.25
C VAL A 19 8.75 -9.28 -2.14
N HIS A 20 8.50 -8.01 -2.47
CA HIS A 20 8.14 -6.96 -1.51
C HIS A 20 6.66 -6.57 -1.59
N ALA A 21 5.85 -7.33 -2.32
CA ALA A 21 4.44 -7.03 -2.48
C ALA A 21 3.62 -7.70 -1.38
N HIS A 22 2.93 -6.89 -0.58
CA HIS A 22 1.94 -7.39 0.38
C HIS A 22 0.52 -7.26 -0.19
N PRO A 23 -0.31 -8.31 -0.16
CA PRO A 23 -1.70 -8.21 -0.56
C PRO A 23 -2.48 -7.35 0.43
N LEU A 24 -3.29 -6.40 -0.08
CA LEU A 24 -4.20 -5.63 0.75
C LEU A 24 -5.52 -6.39 0.94
N ALA A 25 -6.13 -6.22 2.11
CA ALA A 25 -7.44 -6.81 2.42
C ALA A 25 -8.49 -6.42 1.36
N PRO A 26 -9.25 -7.39 0.81
CA PRO A 26 -10.26 -7.09 -0.21
C PRO A 26 -11.35 -6.17 0.35
N LEU A 27 -11.95 -5.36 -0.52
CA LEU A 27 -13.05 -4.46 -0.14
C LEU A 27 -14.37 -5.04 -0.64
N LYS A 28 -15.44 -4.84 0.13
CA LYS A 28 -16.78 -5.29 -0.24
C LYS A 28 -17.44 -4.27 -1.16
N ILE A 29 -18.38 -4.73 -1.97
CA ILE A 29 -19.26 -3.84 -2.74
C ILE A 29 -20.11 -3.05 -1.75
N GLY A 30 -20.35 -1.77 -2.03
CA GLY A 30 -21.06 -0.85 -1.14
C GLY A 30 -20.17 -0.16 -0.10
N THR A 31 -18.90 -0.54 0.05
CA THR A 31 -17.98 0.15 0.97
C THR A 31 -17.62 1.54 0.45
N GLU A 32 -17.75 2.55 1.31
CA GLU A 32 -17.30 3.91 1.04
C GLU A 32 -15.77 4.01 1.20
N VAL A 33 -15.12 4.57 0.19
CA VAL A 33 -13.67 4.62 0.08
C VAL A 33 -13.17 6.00 -0.31
N ARG A 34 -12.05 6.40 0.27
CA ARG A 34 -11.18 7.44 -0.25
C ARG A 34 -10.34 6.88 -1.38
N ILE A 35 -10.13 7.70 -2.40
CA ILE A 35 -9.46 7.36 -3.65
C ILE A 35 -8.26 8.29 -3.79
N GLN A 36 -7.09 7.71 -4.07
CA GLN A 36 -5.89 8.48 -4.32
C GLN A 36 -5.94 9.08 -5.73
N ASP A 37 -5.79 10.40 -5.84
CA ASP A 37 -5.62 11.05 -7.13
C ASP A 37 -4.24 10.72 -7.72
N GLU A 38 -4.19 10.49 -9.03
CA GLU A 38 -2.96 10.16 -9.71
C GLU A 38 -2.02 11.35 -9.90
N LYS A 39 -2.56 12.56 -10.05
CA LYS A 39 -1.80 13.80 -10.25
C LYS A 39 -1.29 14.34 -8.92
N THR A 40 -2.19 14.51 -7.95
CA THR A 40 -1.84 15.13 -6.65
C THR A 40 -1.33 14.13 -5.63
N LYS A 41 -1.56 12.82 -5.84
CA LYS A 41 -1.27 11.74 -4.86
C LYS A 41 -2.00 11.89 -3.53
N LEU A 42 -2.97 12.80 -3.44
CA LEU A 42 -3.78 13.04 -2.24
C LEU A 42 -4.99 12.10 -2.20
N TRP A 43 -5.49 11.87 -0.99
CA TRP A 43 -6.64 10.99 -0.70
C TRP A 43 -7.93 11.80 -0.50
N GLU A 44 -8.23 12.70 -1.42
CA GLU A 44 -9.32 13.67 -1.29
C GLU A 44 -10.65 13.15 -1.84
N LYS A 45 -10.57 12.33 -2.90
CA LYS A 45 -11.77 11.90 -3.61
C LYS A 45 -12.48 10.80 -2.85
N VAL A 46 -13.80 10.88 -2.76
CA VAL A 46 -14.64 9.90 -2.07
C VAL A 46 -15.59 9.24 -3.06
N GLY A 47 -15.81 7.94 -2.90
CA GLY A 47 -16.77 7.19 -3.69
C GLY A 47 -17.11 5.85 -3.08
N VAL A 48 -18.09 5.19 -3.67
CA VAL A 48 -18.60 3.88 -3.22
C VAL A 48 -18.21 2.81 -4.23
N ILE A 49 -17.75 1.66 -3.74
CA ILE A 49 -17.44 0.52 -4.60
C ILE A 49 -18.74 -0.08 -5.16
N VAL A 50 -18.82 -0.20 -6.48
CA VAL A 50 -19.98 -0.77 -7.19
C VAL A 50 -19.68 -2.16 -7.75
N ALA A 51 -18.44 -2.45 -8.13
CA ALA A 51 -18.07 -3.76 -8.63
C ALA A 51 -16.59 -4.09 -8.37
N ILE A 52 -16.27 -5.38 -8.37
CA ILE A 52 -14.91 -5.91 -8.24
C ILE A 52 -14.56 -6.63 -9.55
N GLY A 53 -13.46 -6.23 -10.16
CA GLY A 53 -12.96 -6.78 -11.42
C GLY A 53 -11.74 -7.68 -11.23
N LYS A 54 -11.10 -8.04 -12.35
CA LYS A 54 -9.89 -8.88 -12.36
C LYS A 54 -8.68 -8.10 -11.80
N PHE A 55 -7.69 -8.84 -11.30
CA PHE A 55 -6.38 -8.32 -10.90
C PHE A 55 -6.42 -7.14 -9.92
N ARG A 56 -7.31 -7.20 -8.92
CA ARG A 56 -7.46 -6.18 -7.85
C ARG A 56 -8.01 -4.84 -8.38
N SER A 57 -8.74 -4.86 -9.49
CA SER A 57 -9.43 -3.69 -10.04
C SER A 57 -10.81 -3.54 -9.41
N TYR A 58 -11.19 -2.32 -9.06
CA TYR A 58 -12.46 -1.98 -8.41
C TYR A 58 -13.13 -0.87 -9.18
N ARG A 59 -14.44 -0.99 -9.40
CA ARG A 59 -15.27 0.03 -10.02
C ARG A 59 -15.86 0.89 -8.91
N VAL A 60 -15.57 2.18 -8.94
CA VAL A 60 -15.97 3.13 -7.89
C VAL A 60 -16.84 4.23 -8.49
N LYS A 61 -17.97 4.51 -7.84
CA LYS A 61 -18.91 5.58 -8.21
C LYS A 61 -18.72 6.77 -7.27
N PHE A 62 -18.58 7.94 -7.86
CA PHE A 62 -18.48 9.21 -7.13
C PHE A 62 -19.86 9.79 -6.84
N ALA A 63 -19.94 10.73 -5.89
CA ALA A 63 -21.15 11.50 -5.62
C ALA A 63 -21.65 12.27 -6.87
N SER A 64 -20.73 12.67 -7.75
CA SER A 64 -21.05 13.32 -9.04
C SER A 64 -21.73 12.38 -10.07
N GLY A 65 -21.85 11.09 -9.78
CA GLY A 65 -22.38 10.08 -10.69
C GLY A 65 -21.34 9.50 -11.66
N SER A 66 -20.15 10.09 -11.76
CA SER A 66 -19.03 9.53 -12.53
C SER A 66 -18.61 8.17 -11.96
N VAL A 67 -18.07 7.29 -12.81
CA VAL A 67 -17.60 5.96 -12.40
C VAL A 67 -16.23 5.70 -13.00
N LEU A 68 -15.31 5.13 -12.22
CA LEU A 68 -13.97 4.82 -12.71
C LEU A 68 -13.42 3.51 -12.12
N TRP A 69 -12.49 2.87 -12.85
CA TRP A 69 -11.75 1.69 -12.40
C TRP A 69 -10.45 2.08 -11.68
N ARG A 70 -10.29 1.68 -10.42
CA ARG A 70 -9.03 1.84 -9.66
C ARG A 70 -8.52 0.53 -9.10
N ASN A 71 -7.19 0.41 -9.01
CA ASN A 71 -6.56 -0.69 -8.30
C ASN A 71 -6.78 -0.53 -6.79
N ARG A 72 -6.94 -1.65 -6.08
CA ARG A 72 -7.08 -1.75 -4.62
C ARG A 72 -6.11 -0.88 -3.82
N ARG A 73 -4.87 -0.73 -4.31
CA ARG A 73 -3.80 0.06 -3.64
C ARG A 73 -4.15 1.54 -3.53
N PHE A 74 -4.97 2.04 -4.45
CA PHE A 74 -5.40 3.44 -4.52
C PHE A 74 -6.76 3.69 -3.87
N LEU A 75 -7.26 2.70 -3.11
CA LEU A 75 -8.53 2.78 -2.38
C LEU A 75 -8.28 2.57 -0.89
N ARG A 76 -8.90 3.38 -0.04
CA ARG A 76 -8.86 3.24 1.42
C ARG A 76 -10.30 3.31 1.94
N PRO A 77 -10.77 2.31 2.69
CA PRO A 77 -12.07 2.40 3.33
C PRO A 77 -12.09 3.60 4.27
N ILE A 78 -13.16 4.39 4.20
CA ILE A 78 -13.41 5.40 5.22
C ILE A 78 -13.88 4.65 6.45
N ARG A 79 -13.20 4.83 7.58
CA ARG A 79 -13.70 4.31 8.85
C ARG A 79 -14.96 5.11 9.18
N ALA A 80 -16.13 4.57 8.85
CA ALA A 80 -17.37 5.03 9.45
C ALA A 80 -17.27 4.69 10.94
N ALA A 81 -17.36 5.70 11.79
CA ALA A 81 -17.42 5.51 13.23
C ALA A 81 -18.81 4.93 13.58
N VAL A 82 -19.03 3.64 13.33
CA VAL A 82 -20.22 2.93 13.79
C VAL A 82 -19.83 1.51 14.22
N THR A 83 -19.81 1.39 15.55
CA THR A 83 -20.06 0.23 16.42
C THR A 83 -19.15 -1.00 16.31
N PRO A 84 -18.56 -1.47 17.44
CA PRO A 84 -17.77 -2.69 17.46
C PRO A 84 -18.68 -3.93 17.43
N ASP A 85 -18.74 -4.61 16.29
CA ASP A 85 -19.09 -6.03 16.28
C ASP A 85 -17.80 -6.85 16.47
N PRO A 86 -17.72 -7.72 17.49
CA PRO A 86 -16.48 -8.36 17.89
C PRO A 86 -16.24 -9.63 17.06
N GLU A 87 -15.42 -9.58 16.02
CA GLU A 87 -14.62 -10.74 15.60
C GLU A 87 -13.35 -10.30 14.84
N GLY A 88 -12.21 -10.44 15.53
CA GLY A 88 -11.03 -11.03 14.91
C GLY A 88 -9.97 -10.10 14.28
N SER A 89 -9.36 -9.21 15.06
CA SER A 89 -7.90 -9.08 15.17
C SER A 89 -7.50 -7.92 16.09
N PRO A 90 -6.86 -8.18 17.24
CA PRO A 90 -6.29 -7.12 18.05
C PRO A 90 -4.95 -6.72 17.42
N ASN A 91 -4.91 -5.54 16.80
CA ASN A 91 -3.66 -4.78 16.76
C ASN A 91 -3.86 -3.57 17.66
N THR A 92 -3.83 -3.84 18.95
CA THR A 92 -3.68 -2.83 20.01
C THR A 92 -2.23 -2.33 19.94
N PRO A 93 -1.98 -1.05 19.64
CA PRO A 93 -0.72 -0.43 20.02
C PRO A 93 -0.74 -0.23 21.55
N PRO A 94 0.25 -0.70 22.32
CA PRO A 94 0.36 -0.30 23.71
C PRO A 94 1.06 1.06 23.79
N GLY A 95 0.34 2.05 24.30
CA GLY A 95 0.80 3.35 24.80
C GLY A 95 -0.40 3.98 25.50
N ASP A 96 -0.37 4.43 26.76
CA ASP A 96 0.72 4.94 27.59
C ASP A 96 0.29 4.98 29.09
N ALA A 97 1.26 5.25 29.97
CA ALA A 97 1.17 5.81 31.34
C ALA A 97 0.84 4.85 32.52
N GLU A 98 1.43 4.91 33.72
CA GLU A 98 2.53 5.66 34.37
C GLU A 98 2.63 5.09 35.80
N ALA A 99 3.81 4.79 36.34
CA ALA A 99 4.08 4.78 37.80
C ALA A 99 5.56 4.55 38.11
N ALA A 100 6.26 5.68 38.34
CA ALA A 100 7.34 5.91 39.30
C ALA A 100 8.28 4.73 39.69
N GLY A 101 9.50 4.79 39.15
CA GLY A 101 10.67 4.13 39.72
C GLY A 101 11.94 4.84 39.26
N THR A 102 12.54 5.63 40.15
CA THR A 102 13.74 6.44 39.87
C THR A 102 14.93 5.56 39.51
N THR A 103 15.61 5.85 38.40
CA THR A 103 17.04 5.50 38.22
C THR A 103 17.63 6.42 37.15
N PRO A 104 18.75 7.10 37.43
CA PRO A 104 19.27 8.16 36.56
C PRO A 104 19.87 7.57 35.27
N HIS A 105 19.42 8.06 34.12
CA HIS A 105 20.01 7.76 32.83
C HIS A 105 21.32 8.59 32.68
N PRO A 106 22.47 7.97 32.38
CA PRO A 106 23.66 8.74 32.01
C PRO A 106 23.42 9.41 30.65
N ALA A 107 23.66 10.71 30.58
CA ALA A 107 23.64 11.48 29.35
C ALA A 107 24.65 10.87 28.37
N THR A 108 24.14 10.26 27.28
CA THR A 108 24.97 9.98 26.10
C THR A 108 24.68 11.09 25.11
N ASP A 109 25.68 11.95 24.94
CA ASP A 109 25.82 12.93 23.87
C ASP A 109 25.27 12.39 22.55
N ARG A 110 24.35 13.14 21.93
CA ARG A 110 23.86 12.87 20.58
C ARG A 110 24.82 13.54 19.60
N PRO A 111 25.74 12.84 18.91
CA PRO A 111 26.49 13.46 17.84
C PRO A 111 25.54 13.79 16.70
N SER A 112 25.47 15.06 16.34
CA SER A 112 24.84 15.56 15.13
C SER A 112 25.44 14.86 13.91
N SER A 113 24.74 13.87 13.35
CA SER A 113 25.19 13.16 12.16
C SER A 113 24.92 14.01 10.93
N ASP A 114 25.90 14.80 10.52
CA ASP A 114 26.02 15.40 9.18
C ASP A 114 26.36 14.31 8.15
N SER A 115 25.47 13.31 8.01
CA SER A 115 25.65 12.22 7.05
C SER A 115 24.98 12.59 5.72
N PRO A 116 25.72 12.59 4.59
CA PRO A 116 25.12 12.89 3.29
C PRO A 116 24.07 11.84 2.92
N PRO A 117 23.05 12.21 2.12
CA PRO A 117 21.97 11.31 1.78
C PRO A 117 22.52 10.04 1.13
N ARG A 118 22.13 8.89 1.68
CA ARG A 118 22.49 7.52 1.25
C ARG A 118 21.93 7.23 -0.14
N ARG A 119 22.48 7.84 -1.19
CA ARG A 119 22.09 7.62 -2.58
C ARG A 119 22.70 6.30 -3.04
N SER A 120 21.87 5.36 -3.47
CA SER A 120 22.33 4.06 -3.95
C SER A 120 23.24 4.21 -5.18
N HIS A 121 24.43 3.61 -5.16
CA HIS A 121 25.33 3.47 -6.32
C HIS A 121 24.86 2.41 -7.32
N ARG A 122 23.55 2.21 -7.48
CA ARG A 122 23.04 1.15 -8.35
C ARG A 122 23.30 1.52 -9.82
N GLU A 123 24.13 0.74 -10.50
CA GLU A 123 24.28 0.81 -11.94
C GLU A 123 22.91 0.54 -12.62
N ARG A 124 22.45 1.50 -13.41
CA ARG A 124 21.20 1.37 -14.17
C ARG A 124 21.50 0.59 -15.45
N ARG A 125 20.95 -0.62 -15.57
CA ARG A 125 21.00 -1.43 -16.80
C ARG A 125 19.85 -1.05 -17.73
N ALA A 126 20.11 -1.00 -19.03
CA ALA A 126 19.08 -0.77 -20.04
C ALA A 126 18.06 -1.94 -20.05
N PRO A 127 16.77 -1.66 -20.27
CA PRO A 127 15.77 -2.71 -20.42
C PRO A 127 16.07 -3.54 -21.67
N ASN A 128 16.07 -4.86 -21.54
CA ASN A 128 16.22 -5.75 -22.69
C ASN A 128 14.92 -5.71 -23.52
N ARG A 129 14.99 -5.08 -24.70
CA ARG A 129 13.87 -5.04 -25.66
C ARG A 129 14.02 -6.26 -26.56
N LEU A 130 13.00 -7.11 -26.61
CA LEU A 130 12.94 -8.21 -27.57
C LEU A 130 12.50 -7.61 -28.90
N ASP A 131 13.38 -7.60 -29.90
CA ASP A 131 13.01 -7.31 -31.28
C ASP A 131 12.20 -8.49 -31.81
N LEU A 132 10.95 -8.24 -32.22
CA LEU A 132 10.01 -9.20 -32.80
C LEU A 132 10.18 -9.30 -34.31
#